data_AF-A0A6S7HSP7-F1
#
_entry.id   AF-A0A6S7HSP7-F1
#
_cell.length_a   1.000
_cell.length_b   1.000
_cell.length_c   1.000
_cell.angle_alpha   90.00
_cell.angle_beta   90.00
_cell.angle_gamma   90.00
#
_symmetry.space_group_name_H-M   'P 1'
#
loop_
_entity.id
_entity.type
_entity.pdbx_description
1 polymer ?
#
loop_
_entity_poly.entity_id
_entity_poly.type
_entity_poly.pdbx_seq_one_letter_code
_entity_poly.pdbx_strand_id
1 'polypeptide(L)'
;MLLYGYGDGGGGPTEDMIEKLNRVKDTDGLPKVVLSSPQKFFKSLDEDDSSKLCTWIGELYLELHQGTFTVQANIKDGNRRSEFLLHDVEFMSSIALAINKNHIAKDSFSYPVEELKRLWKLLLLNQFHDVIPGSCINEAVVDAFEYYADIRKSGTTLLEHSLDTIIRKSCSENISKTSQLIAFNTHCWPRRAVVQLPDAIPEKLVTQKLKCGGTLALVDVPSMGYSVVASDPEYEACSIQVLQDSALVVFKNKFLTAKLDRCGRMVSLVHNKSGRDIIAPGCHGNQFVMFDNVPLYWDAWDVMPYHLETRKEVSEIKDGRLEIIEEGPLRVSAKVSLYL
;
A
#
# COMPACT_ATOMS: atom_id res chain seq x y z
N MET A 1 -17.11 0.38 -34.35
CA MET A 1 -15.88 1.17 -34.61
C MET A 1 -14.76 0.22 -35.03
N LEU A 2 -13.99 0.54 -36.06
CA LEU A 2 -12.79 -0.21 -36.46
C LEU A 2 -11.55 0.58 -36.04
N LEU A 3 -10.75 0.03 -35.14
CA LEU A 3 -9.42 0.54 -34.82
C LEU A 3 -8.41 -0.14 -35.76
N TYR A 4 -7.55 0.64 -36.43
CA TYR A 4 -6.63 0.12 -37.43
C TYR A 4 -5.20 0.65 -37.20
N GLY A 5 -4.22 -0.20 -37.49
CA GLY A 5 -2.80 0.02 -37.24
C GLY A 5 -2.20 -1.07 -36.35
N TYR A 6 -0.88 -1.00 -36.16
CA TYR A 6 -0.14 -1.88 -35.27
C TYR A 6 0.05 -1.21 -33.90
N GLY A 7 -0.27 -1.97 -32.83
CA GLY A 7 -0.17 -1.58 -31.43
C GLY A 7 0.99 -2.28 -30.70
N ASP A 8 0.85 -2.45 -29.38
CA ASP A 8 1.70 -3.31 -28.54
C ASP A 8 3.21 -3.15 -28.75
N GLY A 9 3.67 -1.88 -28.81
CA GLY A 9 5.08 -1.54 -29.00
C GLY A 9 5.42 -0.90 -30.36
N GLY A 10 4.45 -0.69 -31.24
CA GLY A 10 4.55 0.32 -32.31
C GLY A 10 4.02 -0.08 -33.68
N GLY A 11 4.33 0.77 -34.67
CA GLY A 11 4.06 0.51 -36.09
C GLY A 11 2.91 1.32 -36.69
N GLY A 12 1.87 1.67 -35.90
CA GLY A 12 0.77 2.53 -36.36
C GLY A 12 0.07 2.03 -37.63
N PRO A 13 -0.78 2.86 -38.27
CA PRO A 13 -1.39 2.50 -39.55
C PRO A 13 -0.39 2.61 -40.70
N THR A 14 -0.39 1.63 -41.61
CA THR A 14 0.45 1.65 -42.82
C THR A 14 -0.26 2.32 -44.00
N GLU A 15 0.51 2.77 -44.99
CA GLU A 15 -0.02 3.31 -46.24
C GLU A 15 -0.97 2.31 -46.92
N ASP A 16 -0.59 1.02 -46.99
CA ASP A 16 -1.44 -0.04 -47.52
C ASP A 16 -2.79 -0.18 -46.79
N MET A 17 -2.82 0.03 -45.47
CA MET A 17 -4.07 0.02 -44.71
C MET A 17 -4.97 1.19 -45.12
N ILE A 18 -4.40 2.39 -45.28
CA ILE A 18 -5.14 3.57 -45.75
C ILE A 18 -5.67 3.35 -47.18
N GLU A 19 -4.82 2.80 -48.04
CA GLU A 19 -5.15 2.47 -49.42
C GLU A 19 -6.28 1.42 -49.52
N LYS A 20 -6.28 0.42 -48.64
CA LYS A 20 -7.40 -0.54 -48.52
C LYS A 20 -8.67 0.15 -48.03
N LEU A 21 -8.59 0.99 -47.00
CA LEU A 21 -9.74 1.73 -46.45
C LEU A 21 -10.36 2.67 -47.51
N ASN A 22 -9.56 3.29 -48.36
CA ASN A 22 -10.02 4.10 -49.48
C ASN A 22 -10.77 3.26 -50.52
N ARG A 23 -10.27 2.06 -50.86
CA ARG A 23 -10.92 1.15 -51.82
C ARG A 23 -12.26 0.64 -51.28
N VAL A 24 -12.34 0.28 -50.00
CA VAL A 24 -13.56 -0.30 -49.39
C VAL A 24 -14.55 0.74 -48.87
N LYS A 25 -14.29 2.05 -49.07
CA LYS A 25 -15.11 3.15 -48.56
C LYS A 25 -16.61 2.97 -48.85
N ASP A 26 -16.94 2.59 -50.07
CA ASP A 26 -18.31 2.36 -50.54
C ASP A 26 -18.31 1.26 -51.62
N THR A 27 -17.89 0.06 -51.23
CA THR A 27 -17.88 -1.13 -52.11
C THR A 27 -19.12 -1.97 -51.86
N ASP A 28 -19.84 -2.31 -52.94
CA ASP A 28 -21.02 -3.17 -52.87
C ASP A 28 -20.73 -4.49 -52.15
N GLY A 29 -21.61 -4.86 -51.21
CA GLY A 29 -21.46 -6.05 -50.37
C GLY A 29 -20.66 -5.86 -49.08
N LEU A 30 -20.08 -4.67 -48.84
CA LEU A 30 -19.40 -4.32 -47.59
C LEU A 30 -20.12 -3.17 -46.86
N PRO A 31 -19.98 -3.06 -45.53
CA PRO A 31 -20.40 -1.86 -44.80
C PRO A 31 -19.66 -0.61 -45.30
N LYS A 32 -20.34 0.53 -45.40
CA LYS A 32 -19.70 1.80 -45.74
C LYS A 32 -18.68 2.18 -44.67
N VAL A 33 -17.47 2.53 -45.12
CA VAL A 33 -16.37 2.91 -44.23
C VAL A 33 -16.13 4.41 -44.30
N VAL A 34 -16.06 5.05 -43.14
CA VAL A 34 -15.74 6.48 -43.01
C VAL A 34 -14.53 6.62 -42.10
N LEU A 35 -13.43 7.15 -42.64
CA LEU A 35 -12.30 7.57 -41.81
C LEU A 35 -12.77 8.70 -40.89
N SER A 36 -12.69 8.45 -39.58
CA SER A 36 -13.27 9.31 -38.55
C SER A 36 -12.42 9.32 -37.30
N SER A 37 -12.81 10.12 -36.31
CA SER A 37 -12.20 10.15 -34.99
C SER A 37 -13.14 9.52 -33.95
N PRO A 38 -12.61 9.01 -32.82
CA PRO A 38 -13.44 8.50 -31.73
C PRO A 38 -14.49 9.52 -31.25
N GLN A 39 -14.15 10.82 -31.21
CA GLN A 39 -15.08 11.87 -30.80
C GLN A 39 -16.31 11.96 -31.72
N LYS A 40 -16.13 11.85 -33.03
CA LYS A 40 -17.25 11.87 -33.99
C LYS A 40 -18.12 10.63 -33.86
N PHE A 41 -17.52 9.47 -33.63
CA PHE A 41 -18.25 8.20 -33.44
C PHE A 41 -19.11 8.23 -32.17
N PHE A 42 -18.56 8.64 -31.03
CA PHE A 42 -19.34 8.74 -29.79
C PHE A 42 -20.41 9.82 -29.88
N LYS A 43 -20.13 10.96 -30.53
CA LYS A 43 -21.15 11.98 -30.78
C LYS A 43 -22.34 11.44 -31.58
N SER A 44 -22.11 10.62 -32.62
CA SER A 44 -23.22 10.02 -33.36
C SER A 44 -24.01 9.01 -32.53
N LEU A 45 -23.37 8.27 -31.61
CA LEU A 45 -24.07 7.36 -30.72
C LEU A 45 -24.96 8.10 -29.70
N ASP A 46 -24.51 9.26 -29.23
CA ASP A 46 -25.30 10.11 -28.33
C ASP A 46 -26.49 10.78 -29.04
N GLU A 47 -26.33 11.10 -30.33
CA GLU A 47 -27.40 11.64 -31.19
C GLU A 47 -28.42 10.54 -31.58
N ASP A 48 -28.00 9.28 -31.62
CA ASP A 48 -28.85 8.11 -31.82
C ASP A 48 -29.66 7.77 -30.55
N ASP A 49 -30.63 6.85 -30.68
CA ASP A 49 -31.51 6.43 -29.59
C ASP A 49 -30.76 5.61 -28.52
N SER A 50 -30.23 6.32 -27.51
CA SER A 50 -29.49 5.76 -26.37
C SER A 50 -30.28 4.76 -25.54
N SER A 51 -31.62 4.71 -25.65
CA SER A 51 -32.46 3.71 -24.97
C SER A 51 -32.19 2.27 -25.45
N LYS A 52 -31.47 2.12 -26.58
CA LYS A 52 -31.06 0.83 -27.14
C LYS A 52 -29.78 0.27 -26.53
N LEU A 53 -29.07 1.02 -25.69
CA LEU A 53 -27.82 0.59 -25.07
C LEU A 53 -28.07 -0.17 -23.77
N CYS A 54 -27.29 -1.21 -23.51
CA CYS A 54 -27.29 -1.93 -22.24
C CYS A 54 -26.62 -1.10 -21.14
N THR A 55 -27.06 -1.27 -19.89
CA THR A 55 -26.45 -0.64 -18.71
C THR A 55 -25.62 -1.65 -17.92
N TRP A 56 -24.40 -1.29 -17.55
CA TRP A 56 -23.56 -2.03 -16.60
C TRP A 56 -23.38 -1.19 -15.32
N ILE A 57 -23.61 -1.79 -14.15
CA ILE A 57 -23.52 -1.09 -12.86
C ILE A 57 -22.44 -1.76 -12.01
N GLY A 58 -21.36 -1.03 -11.73
CA GLY A 58 -20.27 -1.48 -10.87
C GLY A 58 -18.95 -1.73 -11.62
N GLU A 59 -18.15 -2.63 -11.08
CA GLU A 59 -16.84 -3.01 -11.64
C GLU A 59 -17.00 -3.79 -12.93
N LEU A 60 -16.19 -3.46 -13.94
CA LEU A 60 -15.99 -4.30 -15.13
C LEU A 60 -14.85 -5.26 -14.84
N TYR A 61 -15.15 -6.34 -14.13
CA TYR A 61 -14.14 -7.32 -13.74
C TYR A 61 -13.64 -8.09 -14.98
N LEU A 62 -12.34 -8.02 -15.23
CA LEU A 62 -11.69 -8.81 -16.27
C LEU A 62 -11.42 -10.22 -15.73
N GLU A 63 -12.15 -11.21 -16.23
CA GLU A 63 -12.01 -12.63 -15.85
C GLU A 63 -10.77 -13.30 -16.48
N LEU A 64 -9.69 -12.54 -16.61
CA LEU A 64 -8.41 -12.93 -17.19
C LEU A 64 -7.29 -12.18 -16.46
N HIS A 65 -6.05 -12.67 -16.54
CA HIS A 65 -4.88 -11.97 -15.99
C HIS A 65 -4.90 -11.81 -14.46
N GLN A 66 -5.52 -12.72 -13.71
CA GLN A 66 -5.63 -12.61 -12.25
C GLN A 66 -4.28 -12.75 -11.51
N GLY A 67 -3.25 -13.33 -12.14
CA GLY A 67 -1.90 -13.45 -11.55
C GLY A 67 -1.24 -12.10 -11.29
N THR A 68 -1.62 -11.08 -12.07
CA THR A 68 -1.11 -9.70 -11.99
C THR A 68 -1.23 -9.05 -10.62
N PHE A 69 -2.23 -9.45 -9.83
CA PHE A 69 -2.44 -8.91 -8.49
C PHE A 69 -1.31 -9.29 -7.53
N THR A 70 -0.58 -10.39 -7.80
CA THR A 70 0.40 -10.97 -6.87
C THR A 70 1.83 -11.00 -7.39
N VAL A 71 2.02 -11.14 -8.71
CA VAL A 71 3.37 -11.16 -9.31
C VAL A 71 4.11 -9.84 -9.02
N GLN A 72 5.43 -9.85 -8.96
CA GLN A 72 6.25 -8.65 -8.66
C GLN A 72 5.73 -7.87 -7.42
N ALA A 73 5.49 -8.55 -6.30
CA ALA A 73 4.96 -7.94 -5.08
C ALA A 73 5.74 -6.70 -4.61
N ASN A 74 7.06 -6.67 -4.84
CA ASN A 74 7.91 -5.53 -4.50
C ASN A 74 7.61 -4.27 -5.34
N ILE A 75 7.14 -4.41 -6.58
CA ILE A 75 6.66 -3.28 -7.40
C ILE A 75 5.40 -2.67 -6.76
N LYS A 76 4.47 -3.53 -6.29
CA LYS A 76 3.24 -3.08 -5.62
C LYS A 76 3.54 -2.41 -4.27
N ASP A 77 4.44 -2.98 -3.47
CA ASP A 77 4.90 -2.37 -2.20
C ASP A 77 5.59 -1.02 -2.46
N GLY A 78 6.49 -0.95 -3.45
CA GLY A 78 7.12 0.29 -3.90
C GLY A 78 6.10 1.35 -4.28
N ASN A 79 5.16 1.02 -5.16
CA ASN A 79 4.08 1.92 -5.57
C ASN A 79 3.30 2.45 -4.36
N ARG A 80 2.83 1.56 -3.49
CA ARG A 80 1.99 1.94 -2.34
C ARG A 80 2.73 2.82 -1.34
N ARG A 81 4.02 2.54 -1.08
CA ARG A 81 4.85 3.38 -0.21
C ARG A 81 5.09 4.76 -0.82
N SER A 82 5.31 4.82 -2.13
CA SER A 82 5.45 6.08 -2.86
C SER A 82 4.16 6.91 -2.84
N GLU A 83 3.00 6.30 -3.05
CA GLU A 83 1.69 6.97 -2.92
C GLU A 83 1.52 7.62 -1.53
N PHE A 84 1.78 6.86 -0.46
CA PHE A 84 1.70 7.38 0.91
C PHE A 84 2.69 8.49 1.18
N LEU A 85 3.94 8.33 0.74
CA LEU A 85 4.97 9.35 0.92
C LEU A 85 4.61 10.65 0.20
N LEU A 86 4.18 10.59 -1.07
CA LEU A 86 3.82 11.78 -1.83
C LEU A 86 2.59 12.49 -1.24
N HIS A 87 1.59 11.73 -0.79
CA HIS A 87 0.48 12.29 -0.01
C HIS A 87 0.98 13.06 1.22
N ASP A 88 1.85 12.45 2.03
CA ASP A 88 2.34 13.07 3.26
C ASP A 88 3.20 14.30 2.97
N VAL A 89 4.02 14.28 1.92
CA VAL A 89 4.81 15.44 1.46
C VAL A 89 3.89 16.59 1.07
N GLU A 90 2.90 16.35 0.21
CA GLU A 90 1.98 17.39 -0.25
C GLU A 90 1.19 18.00 0.91
N PHE A 91 0.67 17.15 1.79
CA PHE A 91 -0.07 17.57 2.96
C PHE A 91 0.79 18.44 3.88
N MET A 92 1.98 17.97 4.28
CA MET A 92 2.84 18.70 5.19
C MET A 92 3.44 19.96 4.55
N SER A 93 3.78 19.93 3.26
CA SER A 93 4.19 21.13 2.52
C SER A 93 3.08 22.19 2.45
N SER A 94 1.82 21.78 2.33
CA SER A 94 0.67 22.69 2.33
C SER A 94 0.48 23.36 3.69
N ILE A 95 0.62 22.59 4.78
CA ILE A 95 0.58 23.14 6.14
C ILE A 95 1.75 24.10 6.38
N ALA A 96 2.98 23.70 6.00
CA ALA A 96 4.18 24.53 6.14
C ALA A 96 4.04 25.86 5.39
N LEU A 97 3.47 25.85 4.18
CA LEU A 97 3.15 27.06 3.43
C LEU A 97 2.11 27.93 4.16
N ALA A 98 1.00 27.34 4.62
CA ALA A 98 -0.11 28.07 5.22
C ALA A 98 0.27 28.79 6.52
N ILE A 99 1.15 28.20 7.33
CA ILE A 99 1.64 28.82 8.58
C ILE A 99 2.74 29.86 8.33
N ASN A 100 3.42 29.81 7.18
CA ASN A 100 4.49 30.73 6.82
C ASN A 100 3.95 31.92 6.02
N LYS A 101 3.20 32.79 6.72
CA LYS A 101 2.42 33.93 6.16
C LYS A 101 3.25 35.07 5.54
N ASN A 102 4.59 35.02 5.59
CA ASN A 102 5.43 36.16 5.22
C ASN A 102 6.29 35.85 3.98
N HIS A 103 5.64 35.79 2.81
CA HIS A 103 6.23 35.42 1.51
C HIS A 103 7.37 36.33 1.00
N ILE A 104 7.72 37.38 1.74
CA ILE A 104 8.73 38.39 1.38
C ILE A 104 10.03 38.20 2.18
N ALA A 105 10.01 37.40 3.26
CA ALA A 105 11.21 37.11 4.03
C ALA A 105 12.09 36.08 3.32
N LYS A 106 13.42 36.25 3.44
CA LYS A 106 14.45 35.36 2.87
C LYS A 106 14.37 33.91 3.41
N ASP A 107 13.64 33.71 4.52
CA ASP A 107 13.39 32.42 5.18
C ASP A 107 11.94 31.92 4.99
N SER A 108 11.24 32.38 3.94
CA SER A 108 9.88 31.91 3.64
C SER A 108 9.90 30.52 3.01
N PHE A 109 9.01 29.65 3.48
CA PHE A 109 8.82 28.32 2.92
C PHE A 109 8.14 28.42 1.57
N SER A 110 8.71 27.75 0.57
CA SER A 110 8.13 27.64 -0.77
C SER A 110 7.64 26.22 -1.00
N TYR A 111 6.41 26.08 -1.52
CA TYR A 111 5.85 24.78 -1.85
C TYR A 111 6.63 24.15 -3.02
N PRO A 112 7.09 22.89 -2.92
CA PRO A 112 8.03 22.30 -3.88
C PRO A 112 7.33 21.79 -5.15
N VAL A 113 6.66 22.67 -5.90
CA VAL A 113 5.84 22.33 -7.08
C VAL A 113 6.60 21.50 -8.11
N GLU A 114 7.76 21.96 -8.56
CA GLU A 114 8.49 21.32 -9.65
C GLU A 114 9.00 19.93 -9.26
N GLU A 115 9.47 19.78 -8.03
CA GLU A 115 9.96 18.49 -7.55
C GLU A 115 8.81 17.51 -7.33
N LEU A 116 7.69 17.93 -6.71
CA LEU A 116 6.49 17.09 -6.59
C LEU A 116 5.97 16.64 -7.95
N LYS A 117 5.92 17.55 -8.93
CA LYS A 117 5.51 17.21 -10.31
C LYS A 117 6.44 16.17 -10.94
N ARG A 118 7.75 16.25 -10.69
CA ARG A 118 8.72 15.25 -11.16
C ARG A 118 8.47 13.89 -10.49
N LEU A 119 8.29 13.86 -9.16
CA LEU A 119 8.07 12.63 -8.41
C LEU A 119 6.74 11.94 -8.76
N TRP A 120 5.66 12.71 -8.94
CA TRP A 120 4.39 12.17 -9.42
C TRP A 120 4.49 11.57 -10.82
N LYS A 121 5.25 12.20 -11.72
CA LYS A 121 5.49 11.63 -13.05
C LYS A 121 6.25 10.31 -12.99
N LEU A 122 7.24 10.19 -12.10
CA LEU A 122 7.94 8.92 -11.88
C LEU A 122 6.99 7.84 -11.35
N LEU A 123 6.15 8.18 -10.37
CA LEU A 123 5.16 7.24 -9.82
C LEU A 123 4.16 6.79 -10.89
N LEU A 124 3.57 7.74 -11.62
CA LEU A 124 2.57 7.45 -12.65
C LEU A 124 3.15 6.70 -13.85
N LEU A 125 4.44 6.89 -14.16
CA LEU A 125 5.15 6.08 -15.15
C LEU A 125 5.21 4.60 -14.73
N ASN A 126 5.48 4.34 -13.45
CA ASN A 126 5.45 2.98 -12.90
C ASN A 126 4.03 2.38 -12.80
N GLN A 127 2.98 3.21 -12.87
CA GLN A 127 1.59 2.76 -12.93
C GLN A 127 1.12 2.38 -14.34
N PHE A 128 2.02 2.31 -15.31
CA PHE A 128 1.73 1.74 -16.62
C PHE A 128 1.24 0.29 -16.48
N HIS A 129 0.30 -0.11 -17.33
CA HIS A 129 -0.45 -1.36 -17.20
C HIS A 129 0.37 -2.64 -17.41
N ASP A 130 1.64 -2.55 -17.84
CA ASP A 130 2.56 -3.69 -17.83
C ASP A 130 3.58 -3.62 -16.68
N VAL A 131 3.81 -2.43 -16.13
CA VAL A 131 4.78 -2.22 -15.05
C VAL A 131 4.16 -2.53 -13.70
N ILE A 132 3.09 -1.84 -13.30
CA ILE A 132 2.45 -2.10 -11.99
C ILE A 132 1.89 -3.52 -11.89
N PRO A 133 1.31 -4.12 -12.95
CA PRO A 133 0.86 -5.52 -12.92
C PRO A 133 2.01 -6.51 -12.92
N GLY A 134 3.25 -6.07 -13.22
CA GLY A 134 4.45 -6.89 -13.07
C GLY A 134 4.67 -7.87 -14.21
N SER A 135 4.27 -7.48 -15.41
CA SER A 135 4.25 -8.27 -16.63
C SER A 135 5.23 -7.77 -17.70
N CYS A 136 6.11 -6.85 -17.33
CA CYS A 136 7.20 -6.38 -18.15
C CYS A 136 8.47 -7.25 -17.98
N ILE A 137 9.44 -7.03 -18.86
CA ILE A 137 10.78 -7.63 -18.74
C ILE A 137 11.54 -7.08 -17.53
N ASN A 138 12.56 -7.81 -17.08
CA ASN A 138 13.31 -7.47 -15.87
C ASN A 138 13.97 -6.08 -15.94
N GLU A 139 14.39 -5.62 -17.11
CA GLU A 139 14.98 -4.30 -17.32
C GLU A 139 14.01 -3.18 -16.91
N ALA A 140 12.73 -3.29 -17.28
CA ALA A 140 11.71 -2.34 -16.87
C ALA A 140 11.41 -2.42 -15.36
N VAL A 141 11.56 -3.60 -14.74
CA VAL A 141 11.45 -3.77 -13.28
C VAL A 141 12.60 -3.07 -12.55
N VAL A 142 13.82 -3.18 -13.08
CA VAL A 142 15.01 -2.49 -12.53
C VAL A 142 14.80 -0.98 -12.58
N ASP A 143 14.41 -0.43 -13.73
CA ASP A 143 14.12 1.01 -13.87
C ASP A 143 13.03 1.46 -12.89
N ALA A 144 11.96 0.67 -12.74
CA ALA A 144 10.90 0.98 -11.79
C ALA A 144 11.40 1.07 -10.34
N PHE A 145 12.31 0.18 -9.92
CA PHE A 145 12.92 0.25 -8.59
C PHE A 145 13.82 1.48 -8.42
N GLU A 146 14.55 1.88 -9.45
CA GLU A 146 15.34 3.12 -9.41
C GLU A 146 14.44 4.35 -9.21
N TYR A 147 13.31 4.40 -9.91
CA TYR A 147 12.33 5.47 -9.75
C TYR A 147 11.72 5.51 -8.35
N TYR A 148 11.37 4.35 -7.78
CA TYR A 148 10.89 4.29 -6.39
C TYR A 148 11.97 4.73 -5.39
N ALA A 149 13.23 4.39 -5.61
CA ALA A 149 14.33 4.82 -4.76
C ALA A 149 14.52 6.35 -4.80
N ASP A 150 14.40 6.97 -5.98
CA ASP A 150 14.42 8.42 -6.12
C ASP A 150 13.23 9.08 -5.41
N ILE A 151 11.99 8.60 -5.66
CA ILE A 151 10.79 9.09 -4.96
C ILE A 151 10.97 9.01 -3.45
N ARG A 152 11.48 7.88 -2.94
CA ARG A 152 11.74 7.69 -1.52
C ARG A 152 12.74 8.72 -0.99
N LYS A 153 13.88 8.87 -1.64
CA LYS A 153 14.95 9.77 -1.22
C LYS A 153 14.49 11.23 -1.25
N SER A 154 14.05 11.68 -2.43
CA SER A 154 13.67 13.07 -2.70
C SER A 154 12.41 13.47 -1.93
N GLY A 155 11.40 12.59 -1.88
CA GLY A 155 10.19 12.80 -1.10
C GLY A 155 10.46 12.86 0.41
N THR A 156 11.33 12.00 0.95
CA THR A 156 11.70 12.08 2.38
C THR A 156 12.36 13.41 2.71
N THR A 157 13.28 13.89 1.87
CA THR A 157 13.91 15.21 2.06
C THR A 157 12.88 16.36 2.06
N LEU A 158 11.90 16.33 1.16
CA LEU A 158 10.83 17.33 1.13
C LEU A 158 9.93 17.26 2.38
N LEU A 159 9.60 16.04 2.83
CA LEU A 159 8.81 15.82 4.03
C LEU A 159 9.53 16.35 5.27
N GLU A 160 10.80 16.01 5.44
CA GLU A 160 11.64 16.47 6.55
C GLU A 160 11.76 18.00 6.57
N HIS A 161 11.97 18.63 5.41
CA HIS A 161 12.02 20.08 5.31
C HIS A 161 10.69 20.76 5.69
N SER A 162 9.57 20.16 5.28
CA SER A 162 8.24 20.65 5.65
C SER A 162 7.99 20.51 7.16
N LEU A 163 8.35 19.35 7.73
CA LEU A 163 8.25 19.08 9.16
C LEU A 163 9.10 20.05 10.00
N ASP A 164 10.37 20.25 9.63
CA ASP A 164 11.27 21.19 10.32
C ASP A 164 10.70 22.62 10.31
N THR A 165 10.14 23.05 9.19
CA THR A 165 9.47 24.36 9.08
C THR A 165 8.30 24.47 10.07
N ILE A 166 7.46 23.44 10.14
CA ILE A 166 6.30 23.41 11.05
C ILE A 166 6.76 23.41 12.51
N ILE A 167 7.77 22.60 12.85
CA ILE A 167 8.32 22.49 14.20
C ILE A 167 8.93 23.83 14.62
N ARG A 168 9.80 24.45 13.82
CA ARG A 168 10.44 25.74 14.17
C ARG A 168 9.42 26.83 14.44
N LYS A 169 8.38 26.93 13.61
CA LYS A 169 7.33 27.93 13.79
C LYS A 169 6.52 27.66 15.06
N SER A 170 6.12 26.42 15.30
CA SER A 170 5.32 26.02 16.47
C SER A 170 6.10 26.15 17.78
N CYS A 171 7.40 25.86 17.78
CA CYS A 171 8.27 25.94 18.96
C CYS A 171 8.70 27.38 19.31
N SER A 172 8.73 28.28 18.33
CA SER A 172 9.09 29.69 18.56
C SER A 172 8.10 30.46 19.44
N GLU A 173 6.88 29.96 19.61
CA GLU A 173 5.83 30.62 20.38
C GLU A 173 5.71 30.12 21.83
N ASN A 174 6.33 28.97 22.23
CA ASN A 174 6.04 28.40 23.56
C ASN A 174 6.99 27.36 24.23
N ILE A 175 8.26 27.18 23.85
CA ILE A 175 9.07 26.08 24.44
C ILE A 175 10.39 26.53 25.12
N SER A 176 10.55 26.12 26.39
CA SER A 176 11.78 26.16 27.18
C SER A 176 12.82 25.17 26.61
N LYS A 177 14.11 25.33 26.96
CA LYS A 177 15.29 24.65 26.37
C LYS A 177 15.34 23.10 26.45
N THR A 178 14.26 22.38 26.69
CA THR A 178 14.24 20.91 26.71
C THR A 178 13.81 20.33 25.35
N SER A 179 14.55 19.32 24.86
CA SER A 179 14.21 18.58 23.65
C SER A 179 12.84 17.91 23.81
N GLN A 180 11.86 18.29 22.99
CA GLN A 180 10.52 17.71 22.97
C GLN A 180 10.35 16.80 21.75
N LEU A 181 9.66 15.67 21.94
CA LEU A 181 9.25 14.80 20.84
C LEU A 181 7.88 15.23 20.33
N ILE A 182 7.73 15.37 19.01
CA ILE A 182 6.47 15.72 18.36
C ILE A 182 6.10 14.58 17.41
N ALA A 183 4.88 14.08 17.55
CA ALA A 183 4.29 13.11 16.64
C ALA A 183 3.29 13.78 15.71
N PHE A 184 3.34 13.46 14.43
CA PHE A 184 2.42 13.96 13.40
C PHE A 184 1.49 12.84 12.93
N ASN A 185 0.26 13.21 12.59
CA ASN A 185 -0.74 12.32 11.99
C ASN A 185 -1.32 12.97 10.75
N THR A 186 -1.02 12.39 9.60
CA THR A 186 -1.50 12.85 8.29
C THR A 186 -2.86 12.25 7.91
N HIS A 187 -3.45 11.39 8.73
CA HIS A 187 -4.77 10.82 8.47
C HIS A 187 -5.90 11.76 8.90
N CYS A 188 -7.05 11.68 8.21
CA CYS A 188 -8.26 12.46 8.51
C CYS A 188 -9.11 11.91 9.67
N TRP A 189 -8.49 11.12 10.56
CA TRP A 189 -9.07 10.66 11.81
C TRP A 189 -8.02 10.61 12.92
N PRO A 190 -8.43 10.73 14.20
CA PRO A 190 -7.52 10.58 15.34
C PRO A 190 -6.86 9.21 15.34
N ARG A 191 -5.58 9.17 15.71
CA ARG A 191 -4.79 7.94 15.72
C ARG A 191 -4.14 7.72 17.07
N ARG A 192 -4.40 6.55 17.63
CA ARG A 192 -3.68 5.96 18.77
C ARG A 192 -2.80 4.84 18.23
N ALA A 193 -1.49 4.91 18.43
CA ALA A 193 -0.57 3.90 17.92
C ALA A 193 0.65 3.67 18.83
N VAL A 194 1.11 2.42 18.88
CA VAL A 194 2.43 2.09 19.44
C VAL A 194 3.46 2.41 18.37
N VAL A 195 4.33 3.37 18.65
CA VAL A 195 5.38 3.86 17.73
C VAL A 195 6.75 3.65 18.33
N GLN A 196 7.75 3.48 17.46
CA GLN A 196 9.14 3.47 17.88
C GLN A 196 9.64 4.91 18.03
N LEU A 197 10.14 5.24 19.22
CA LEU A 197 10.72 6.54 19.53
C LEU A 197 12.18 6.62 19.06
N PRO A 198 12.68 7.83 18.75
CA PRO A 198 14.12 8.08 18.63
C PRO A 198 14.81 7.94 20.00
N ASP A 199 16.15 7.96 20.02
CA ASP A 199 16.97 7.67 21.21
C ASP A 199 16.70 8.60 22.42
N ALA A 200 16.21 9.82 22.17
CA ALA A 200 15.85 10.78 23.22
C ALA A 200 14.47 10.44 23.81
N ILE A 201 14.45 9.77 24.97
CA ILE A 201 13.22 9.32 25.62
C ILE A 201 12.84 10.28 26.76
N PRO A 202 11.64 10.89 26.74
CA PRO A 202 11.12 11.63 27.90
C PRO A 202 10.97 10.72 29.13
N GLU A 203 11.47 11.17 30.29
CA GLU A 203 11.53 10.38 31.53
C GLU A 203 10.17 9.86 32.05
N LYS A 204 9.07 10.50 31.66
CA LYS A 204 7.72 10.23 32.17
C LYS A 204 6.88 9.29 31.29
N LEU A 205 7.44 8.74 30.21
CA LEU A 205 6.72 7.84 29.31
C LEU A 205 6.89 6.38 29.74
N VAL A 206 5.77 5.66 29.78
CA VAL A 206 5.76 4.21 29.82
C VAL A 206 6.26 3.71 28.48
N THR A 207 7.46 3.14 28.53
CA THR A 207 8.16 2.65 27.36
C THR A 207 8.37 1.15 27.41
N GLN A 208 8.49 0.56 26.24
CA GLN A 208 8.89 -0.84 26.08
C GLN A 208 10.15 -0.90 25.24
N LYS A 209 11.25 -1.36 25.83
CA LYS A 209 12.50 -1.61 25.10
C LYS A 209 12.39 -2.86 24.24
N LEU A 210 12.91 -2.80 23.02
CA LEU A 210 12.96 -3.93 22.11
C LEU A 210 14.27 -4.70 22.27
N LYS A 211 14.22 -6.03 22.12
CA LYS A 211 15.44 -6.88 22.14
C LYS A 211 16.42 -6.53 21.01
N CYS A 212 15.90 -6.12 19.85
CA CYS A 212 16.69 -5.71 18.69
C CYS A 212 17.19 -4.26 18.75
N GLY A 213 16.97 -3.55 19.86
CA GLY A 213 17.22 -2.12 19.98
C GLY A 213 16.01 -1.28 19.58
N GLY A 214 15.94 -0.08 20.16
CA GLY A 214 14.79 0.83 20.03
C GLY A 214 13.82 0.75 21.21
N THR A 215 13.00 1.78 21.31
CA THR A 215 12.04 1.97 22.42
C THR A 215 10.68 2.28 21.84
N LEU A 216 9.64 1.56 22.30
CA LEU A 216 8.25 1.81 21.93
C LEU A 216 7.56 2.69 22.96
N ALA A 217 6.63 3.52 22.50
CA ALA A 217 5.66 4.22 23.34
C ALA A 217 4.29 4.26 22.66
N LEU A 218 3.23 4.40 23.47
CA LEU A 218 1.88 4.63 22.98
C LEU A 218 1.66 6.14 22.79
N VAL A 219 1.19 6.54 21.61
CA VAL A 219 1.00 7.95 21.27
C VAL A 219 -0.39 8.18 20.70
N ASP A 220 -1.05 9.24 21.20
CA ASP A 220 -2.29 9.78 20.67
C ASP A 220 -2.02 11.06 19.88
N VAL A 221 -2.53 11.10 18.65
CA VAL A 221 -2.40 12.26 17.78
C VAL A 221 -3.77 12.56 17.16
N PRO A 222 -4.25 13.82 17.20
CA PRO A 222 -5.50 14.19 16.55
C PRO A 222 -5.44 13.99 15.03
N SER A 223 -6.60 13.98 14.39
CA SER A 223 -6.71 13.97 12.93
C SER A 223 -5.94 15.12 12.29
N MET A 224 -5.18 14.86 11.22
CA MET A 224 -4.50 15.88 10.41
C MET A 224 -3.73 16.90 11.26
N GLY A 225 -3.04 16.42 12.30
CA GLY A 225 -2.47 17.28 13.33
C GLY A 225 -1.23 16.69 13.97
N TYR A 226 -0.81 17.29 15.08
CA TYR A 226 0.35 16.85 15.84
C TYR A 226 0.08 16.83 17.33
N SER A 227 0.95 16.13 18.08
CA SER A 227 0.90 16.05 19.54
C SER A 227 2.32 16.02 20.10
N VAL A 228 2.52 16.68 21.24
CA VAL A 228 3.78 16.60 22.00
C VAL A 228 3.75 15.32 22.83
N VAL A 229 4.72 14.45 22.64
CA VAL A 229 4.81 13.16 23.33
C VAL A 229 5.42 13.38 24.72
N ALA A 230 4.56 13.69 25.70
CA ALA A 230 4.98 14.05 27.06
C ALA A 230 4.43 13.13 28.16
N SER A 231 3.33 12.42 27.90
CA SER A 231 2.65 11.55 28.85
C SER A 231 1.91 10.43 28.13
N ASP A 232 1.71 9.32 28.81
CA ASP A 232 1.05 8.15 28.23
C ASP A 232 -0.47 8.31 28.21
N PRO A 233 -1.12 7.94 27.10
CA PRO A 233 -2.55 7.68 27.09
C PRO A 233 -2.89 6.50 28.01
N GLU A 234 -4.12 6.48 28.54
CA GLU A 234 -4.63 5.30 29.24
C GLU A 234 -4.65 4.07 28.32
N TYR A 235 -4.10 2.96 28.80
CA TYR A 235 -4.06 1.69 28.09
C TYR A 235 -4.16 0.49 29.02
N GLU A 236 -4.57 -0.64 28.46
CA GLU A 236 -4.54 -1.94 29.15
C GLU A 236 -3.40 -2.78 28.56
N ALA A 237 -2.55 -3.32 29.43
CA ALA A 237 -1.36 -4.05 29.02
C ALA A 237 -1.72 -5.29 28.18
N CYS A 238 -0.98 -5.50 27.10
CA CYS A 238 -0.98 -6.76 26.37
C CYS A 238 -0.25 -7.83 27.18
N SER A 239 -0.59 -9.09 26.93
CA SER A 239 0.09 -10.23 27.54
C SER A 239 0.24 -11.38 26.56
N ILE A 240 1.31 -12.15 26.74
CA ILE A 240 1.56 -13.39 26.04
C ILE A 240 1.82 -14.51 27.06
N GLN A 241 1.23 -15.68 26.85
CA GLN A 241 1.34 -16.81 27.77
C GLN A 241 1.50 -18.11 26.99
N VAL A 242 2.40 -18.96 27.44
CA VAL A 242 2.61 -20.30 26.89
C VAL A 242 1.82 -21.30 27.73
N LEU A 243 0.98 -22.12 27.09
CA LEU A 243 0.17 -23.16 27.73
C LEU A 243 0.51 -24.54 27.17
N GLN A 244 0.14 -25.59 27.94
CA GLN A 244 0.22 -26.99 27.53
C GLN A 244 1.59 -27.38 26.96
N ASP A 245 2.67 -27.23 27.75
CA ASP A 245 4.04 -27.58 27.37
C ASP A 245 4.51 -26.98 26.03
N SER A 246 4.10 -25.73 25.74
CA SER A 246 4.38 -25.02 24.48
C SER A 246 3.57 -25.48 23.26
N ALA A 247 2.52 -26.27 23.45
CA ALA A 247 1.60 -26.61 22.38
C ALA A 247 0.74 -25.42 21.93
N LEU A 248 0.47 -24.47 22.84
CA LEU A 248 -0.36 -23.30 22.59
C LEU A 248 0.25 -22.02 23.16
N VAL A 249 0.20 -20.94 22.37
CA VAL A 249 0.60 -19.60 22.80
C VAL A 249 -0.59 -18.65 22.71
N VAL A 250 -0.92 -18.03 23.83
CA VAL A 250 -2.08 -17.16 23.99
C VAL A 250 -1.62 -15.71 24.01
N PHE A 251 -2.15 -14.92 23.09
CA PHE A 251 -1.96 -13.48 23.00
C PHE A 251 -3.25 -12.81 23.45
N LYS A 252 -3.16 -11.83 24.35
CA LYS A 252 -4.33 -11.13 24.87
C LYS A 252 -4.07 -9.63 24.94
N ASN A 253 -5.07 -8.87 24.53
CA ASN A 253 -5.20 -7.45 24.82
C ASN A 253 -6.65 -7.15 25.26
N LYS A 254 -6.98 -5.86 25.40
CA LYS A 254 -8.34 -5.42 25.75
C LYS A 254 -9.43 -5.99 24.83
N PHE A 255 -9.17 -6.06 23.53
CA PHE A 255 -10.18 -6.34 22.50
C PHE A 255 -10.21 -7.81 22.06
N LEU A 256 -9.04 -8.46 21.98
CA LEU A 256 -8.85 -9.75 21.34
C LEU A 256 -8.08 -10.72 22.26
N THR A 257 -8.43 -12.00 22.15
CA THR A 257 -7.64 -13.12 22.65
C THR A 257 -7.36 -14.07 21.48
N ALA A 258 -6.12 -14.18 21.06
CA ALA A 258 -5.69 -15.09 20.00
C ALA A 258 -4.95 -16.29 20.60
N LYS A 259 -5.15 -17.49 20.03
CA LYS A 259 -4.38 -18.69 20.37
C LYS A 259 -3.72 -19.22 19.13
N LEU A 260 -2.41 -19.38 19.20
CA LEU A 260 -1.59 -19.98 18.15
C LEU A 260 -1.11 -21.35 18.60
N ASP A 261 -1.06 -22.30 17.69
CA ASP A 261 -0.40 -23.58 17.95
C ASP A 261 1.13 -23.47 17.80
N ARG A 262 1.83 -24.58 18.05
CA ARG A 262 3.29 -24.67 17.92
C ARG A 262 3.84 -24.30 16.51
N CYS A 263 3.00 -24.39 15.48
CA CYS A 263 3.34 -24.08 14.09
C CYS A 263 3.01 -22.62 13.72
N GLY A 264 2.51 -21.81 14.68
CA GLY A 264 2.10 -20.43 14.45
C GLY A 264 0.73 -20.29 13.77
N ARG A 265 -0.04 -21.38 13.66
CA ARG A 265 -1.39 -21.36 13.09
C ARG A 265 -2.37 -20.87 14.14
N MET A 266 -3.27 -19.99 13.73
CA MET A 266 -4.27 -19.41 14.62
C MET A 266 -5.45 -20.37 14.78
N VAL A 267 -5.54 -21.02 15.94
CA VAL A 267 -6.62 -21.98 16.27
C VAL A 267 -7.85 -21.30 16.88
N SER A 268 -7.71 -20.06 17.35
CA SER A 268 -8.78 -19.29 18.00
C SER A 268 -8.46 -17.80 17.93
N LEU A 269 -9.46 -16.98 17.63
CA LEU A 269 -9.40 -15.52 17.68
C LEU A 269 -10.72 -14.99 18.24
N VAL A 270 -10.74 -14.79 19.55
CA VAL A 270 -11.92 -14.36 20.28
C VAL A 270 -11.97 -12.84 20.36
N HIS A 271 -13.09 -12.25 19.94
CA HIS A 271 -13.41 -10.87 20.24
C HIS A 271 -14.02 -10.77 21.65
N ASN A 272 -13.23 -10.30 22.60
CA ASN A 272 -13.49 -10.38 24.05
C ASN A 272 -14.87 -9.83 24.45
N LYS A 273 -15.28 -8.69 23.87
CA LYS A 273 -16.57 -8.06 24.20
C LYS A 273 -17.77 -8.93 23.80
N SER A 274 -17.68 -9.61 22.66
CA SER A 274 -18.78 -10.45 22.16
C SER A 274 -18.67 -11.92 22.57
N GLY A 275 -17.49 -12.36 23.02
CA GLY A 275 -17.19 -13.78 23.24
C GLY A 275 -17.12 -14.64 21.97
N ARG A 276 -17.36 -14.06 20.79
CA ARG A 276 -17.31 -14.78 19.51
C ARG A 276 -15.88 -15.13 19.12
N ASP A 277 -15.65 -16.40 18.86
CA ASP A 277 -14.47 -16.87 18.14
C ASP A 277 -14.71 -16.73 16.63
N ILE A 278 -13.76 -16.14 15.93
CA ILE A 278 -13.82 -15.92 14.48
C ILE A 278 -13.30 -17.14 13.72
N ILE A 279 -12.49 -17.98 14.37
CA ILE A 279 -11.99 -19.22 13.78
C ILE A 279 -13.03 -20.32 13.97
N ALA A 280 -13.54 -20.87 12.86
CA ALA A 280 -14.50 -21.97 12.90
C ALA A 280 -13.84 -23.26 13.45
N PRO A 281 -14.60 -24.13 14.14
CA PRO A 281 -14.07 -25.40 14.63
C PRO A 281 -13.43 -26.24 13.52
N GLY A 282 -12.19 -26.69 13.73
CA GLY A 282 -11.43 -27.47 12.76
C GLY A 282 -10.72 -26.64 11.67
N CYS A 283 -10.94 -25.33 11.62
CA CYS A 283 -10.23 -24.42 10.72
C CYS A 283 -9.04 -23.75 11.43
N HIS A 284 -8.11 -23.23 10.63
CA HIS A 284 -6.95 -22.48 11.10
C HIS A 284 -6.84 -21.15 10.35
N GLY A 285 -6.65 -20.06 11.09
CA GLY A 285 -6.14 -18.80 10.52
C GLY A 285 -4.62 -18.84 10.40
N ASN A 286 -4.04 -17.90 9.66
CA ASN A 286 -2.58 -17.80 9.49
C ASN A 286 -1.92 -19.12 9.01
N GLN A 287 -2.64 -19.92 8.22
CA GLN A 287 -2.11 -21.15 7.62
C GLN A 287 -1.44 -20.81 6.29
N PHE A 288 -0.12 -21.00 6.21
CA PHE A 288 0.62 -20.85 4.97
C PHE A 288 0.41 -22.08 4.08
N VAL A 289 0.28 -21.85 2.78
CA VAL A 289 -0.06 -22.87 1.80
C VAL A 289 0.71 -22.59 0.52
N MET A 290 1.21 -23.64 -0.12
CA MET A 290 1.81 -23.60 -1.44
C MET A 290 0.87 -24.19 -2.47
N PHE A 291 0.87 -23.61 -3.66
CA PHE A 291 0.16 -24.10 -4.83
C PHE A 291 1.16 -24.15 -5.99
N ASP A 292 1.02 -25.15 -6.83
CA ASP A 292 1.76 -25.25 -8.09
C ASP A 292 1.09 -24.29 -9.09
N ASN A 293 1.75 -23.17 -9.39
CA ASN A 293 1.25 -22.19 -10.35
C ASN A 293 1.86 -22.42 -11.74
N VAL A 294 1.14 -23.14 -12.60
CA VAL A 294 1.52 -23.39 -13.99
C VAL A 294 0.34 -22.98 -14.88
N PRO A 295 0.31 -21.74 -15.40
CA PRO A 295 -0.79 -21.27 -16.25
C PRO A 295 -0.71 -21.85 -17.67
N LEU A 296 -1.78 -21.64 -18.47
CA LEU A 296 -1.87 -22.18 -19.83
C LEU A 296 -1.12 -21.35 -20.88
N TYR A 297 -1.13 -20.02 -20.76
CA TYR A 297 -0.65 -19.12 -21.82
C TYR A 297 0.40 -18.10 -21.33
N TRP A 298 0.18 -17.47 -20.17
CA TRP A 298 0.99 -16.32 -19.75
C TRP A 298 1.41 -16.38 -18.28
N ASP A 299 2.67 -16.75 -18.03
CA ASP A 299 3.25 -17.01 -16.69
C ASP A 299 3.09 -15.86 -15.67
N ALA A 300 3.33 -14.62 -16.09
CA ALA A 300 3.25 -13.45 -15.21
C ALA A 300 1.85 -12.82 -15.15
N TRP A 301 0.95 -13.20 -16.06
CA TRP A 301 -0.38 -12.62 -16.15
C TRP A 301 -1.41 -13.49 -15.46
N ASP A 302 -1.38 -14.80 -15.68
CA ASP A 302 -2.48 -15.70 -15.32
C ASP A 302 -2.21 -16.54 -14.09
N VAL A 303 -3.30 -16.88 -13.40
CA VAL A 303 -3.38 -18.00 -12.45
C VAL A 303 -4.66 -18.77 -12.76
N MET A 304 -4.54 -20.07 -13.00
CA MET A 304 -5.67 -20.87 -13.47
C MET A 304 -6.46 -21.46 -12.30
N PRO A 305 -7.80 -21.61 -12.37
CA PRO A 305 -8.59 -22.15 -11.27
C PRO A 305 -8.11 -23.50 -10.71
N TYR A 306 -7.56 -24.37 -11.57
CA TYR A 306 -7.06 -25.69 -11.18
C TYR A 306 -5.82 -25.63 -10.26
N HIS A 307 -5.13 -24.49 -10.11
CA HIS A 307 -3.99 -24.39 -9.18
C HIS A 307 -4.39 -24.78 -7.76
N LEU A 308 -5.66 -24.53 -7.38
CA LEU A 308 -6.22 -24.86 -6.07
C LEU A 308 -6.21 -26.37 -5.76
N GLU A 309 -6.15 -27.22 -6.77
CA GLU A 309 -6.09 -28.69 -6.61
C GLU A 309 -4.73 -29.17 -6.08
N THR A 310 -3.68 -28.35 -6.22
CA THR A 310 -2.30 -28.68 -5.82
C THR A 310 -1.93 -28.18 -4.43
N ARG A 311 -2.95 -27.81 -3.64
CA ARG A 311 -2.83 -27.23 -2.30
C ARG A 311 -1.95 -28.06 -1.37
N LYS A 312 -0.84 -27.48 -0.89
CA LYS A 312 0.07 -28.10 0.09
C LYS A 312 0.20 -27.20 1.32
N GLU A 313 -0.25 -27.67 2.49
CA GLU A 313 -0.10 -26.92 3.74
C GLU A 313 1.35 -26.95 4.22
N VAL A 314 1.87 -25.78 4.58
CA VAL A 314 3.17 -25.69 5.24
C VAL A 314 2.97 -25.94 6.73
N SER A 315 3.34 -27.13 7.20
CA SER A 315 3.22 -27.53 8.61
C SER A 315 4.56 -27.72 9.32
N GLU A 316 5.67 -27.77 8.57
CA GLU A 316 6.99 -28.04 9.11
C GLU A 316 7.69 -26.75 9.59
N ILE A 317 8.16 -26.79 10.84
CA ILE A 317 8.86 -25.68 11.50
C ILE A 317 10.35 -26.01 11.69
N LYS A 318 11.23 -25.06 11.40
CA LYS A 318 12.70 -25.21 11.51
C LYS A 318 13.17 -25.39 12.94
N ASP A 319 12.64 -24.56 13.84
CA ASP A 319 13.16 -24.43 15.20
C ASP A 319 12.39 -25.29 16.22
N GLY A 320 11.48 -26.15 15.76
CA GLY A 320 10.69 -27.08 16.59
C GLY A 320 9.64 -26.41 17.51
N ARG A 321 9.67 -25.07 17.64
CA ARG A 321 8.71 -24.28 18.43
C ARG A 321 8.58 -22.85 17.92
N LEU A 322 7.48 -22.22 18.32
CA LEU A 322 7.29 -20.77 18.23
C LEU A 322 8.15 -20.06 19.28
N GLU A 323 8.84 -18.99 18.88
CA GLU A 323 9.73 -18.18 19.72
C GLU A 323 9.05 -16.88 20.14
N ILE A 324 9.04 -16.55 21.42
CA ILE A 324 8.54 -15.26 21.92
C ILE A 324 9.63 -14.20 21.75
N ILE A 325 9.37 -13.23 20.87
CA ILE A 325 10.31 -12.14 20.59
C ILE A 325 10.07 -10.98 21.54
N GLU A 326 8.82 -10.66 21.85
CA GLU A 326 8.44 -9.53 22.72
C GLU A 326 7.31 -9.92 23.68
N GLU A 327 7.45 -9.50 24.94
CA GLU A 327 6.49 -9.78 26.03
C GLU A 327 6.14 -8.54 26.85
N GLY A 328 6.32 -7.34 26.28
CA GLY A 328 6.08 -6.09 27.00
C GLY A 328 4.60 -5.66 27.00
N PRO A 329 4.26 -4.67 27.84
CA PRO A 329 2.87 -4.26 28.07
C PRO A 329 2.25 -3.53 26.87
N LEU A 330 3.05 -2.96 25.96
CA LEU A 330 2.55 -2.24 24.79
C LEU A 330 2.41 -3.15 23.57
N ARG A 331 3.34 -4.09 23.39
CA ARG A 331 3.36 -5.02 22.27
C ARG A 331 3.92 -6.36 22.69
N VAL A 332 3.21 -7.42 22.32
CA VAL A 332 3.70 -8.80 22.39
C VAL A 332 3.84 -9.35 20.99
N SER A 333 4.85 -10.17 20.75
CA SER A 333 5.08 -10.77 19.44
C SER A 333 5.82 -12.10 19.54
N ALA A 334 5.58 -12.93 18.54
CA ALA A 334 6.24 -14.21 18.39
C ALA A 334 6.68 -14.42 16.94
N LYS A 335 7.65 -15.31 16.78
CA LYS A 335 8.22 -15.71 15.51
C LYS A 335 8.10 -17.21 15.34
N VAL A 336 7.77 -17.63 14.12
CA VAL A 336 7.89 -19.02 13.69
C VAL A 336 8.72 -19.05 12.41
N SER A 337 9.64 -20.00 12.33
CA SER A 337 10.47 -20.23 11.15
C SER A 337 9.94 -21.47 10.43
N LEU A 338 9.47 -21.31 9.19
CA LEU A 338 8.93 -22.42 8.38
C LEU A 338 9.99 -22.98 7.42
N TYR A 339 9.89 -24.26 7.09
CA TYR A 339 10.54 -24.82 5.89
C TYR A 339 9.68 -24.42 4.69
N LEU A 340 10.24 -23.60 3.81
CA LEU A 340 9.65 -23.22 2.53
C LEU A 340 10.48 -23.86 1.42
#